data_AF-A0A450UXT2-F1
#
_entry.id   AF-A0A450UXT2-F1
#
_cell.length_a   1.000
_cell.length_b   1.000
_cell.length_c   1.000
_cell.angle_alpha   90.00
_cell.angle_beta   90.00
_cell.angle_gamma   90.00
#
_symmetry.space_group_name_H-M   'P 1'
#
loop_
_entity.id
_entity.type
_entity.pdbx_description
1 polymer ?
#
loop_
_entity_poly.entity_id
_entity_poly.type
_entity_poly.pdbx_seq_one_letter_code
_entity_poly.pdbx_strand_id
1 'polypeptide(L)'
;MMWHRIVMINDVDFGPIDAVWIAPEGAQLLLLTRERTLYWDVREDRALWSIREKAGGDGISPDGRIYRDLSSGLFYPVLGPHGGRQLHTHPIGGRIDVHDAVVVTAPDGTTHSLSHEGCSNDGSFGNWRIVTFCESGDHILIACPRCLVVYAIPSRQST
;
A
#
# COMPACT_ATOMS: atom_id res chain seq x y z
N MET A 1 14.31 -7.67 14.30
CA MET A 1 13.60 -8.09 13.06
C MET A 1 13.78 -7.02 11.98
N MET A 2 14.48 -7.27 10.86
CA MET A 2 14.77 -6.20 9.88
C MET A 2 13.74 -6.15 8.75
N TRP A 3 13.26 -4.94 8.43
CA TRP A 3 12.37 -4.68 7.29
C TRP A 3 13.18 -4.35 6.04
N HIS A 4 12.80 -4.93 4.91
CA HIS A 4 13.42 -4.69 3.62
C HIS A 4 12.41 -4.16 2.63
N ARG A 5 12.78 -3.11 1.89
CA ARG A 5 11.98 -2.61 0.78
C ARG A 5 12.02 -3.64 -0.34
N ILE A 6 10.85 -4.08 -0.79
CA ILE A 6 10.70 -5.08 -1.86
C ILE A 6 9.97 -4.55 -3.09
N VAL A 7 9.16 -3.50 -2.95
CA VAL A 7 8.49 -2.80 -4.06
C VAL A 7 8.67 -1.30 -3.90
N MET A 8 8.89 -0.60 -5.00
CA MET A 8 8.82 0.86 -5.09
C MET A 8 8.18 1.26 -6.42
N ILE A 9 7.02 1.91 -6.37
CA ILE A 9 6.27 2.40 -7.53
C ILE A 9 6.14 3.92 -7.40
N ASN A 10 6.40 4.66 -8.47
CA ASN A 10 6.24 6.11 -8.50
C ASN A 10 5.16 6.52 -9.50
N ASP A 11 4.61 7.73 -9.34
CA ASP A 11 3.58 8.28 -10.25
C ASP A 11 4.03 8.43 -11.70
N VAL A 12 5.34 8.52 -11.95
CA VAL A 12 5.89 8.59 -13.31
C VAL A 12 5.50 7.35 -14.13
N ASP A 13 5.25 6.22 -13.47
CA ASP A 13 4.94 4.95 -14.14
C ASP A 13 3.51 4.91 -14.67
N PHE A 14 2.52 5.40 -13.90
CA PHE A 14 1.10 5.23 -14.19
C PHE A 14 0.18 6.42 -13.84
N GLY A 15 0.75 7.54 -13.40
CA GLY A 15 0.02 8.71 -12.89
C GLY A 15 -0.24 8.66 -11.38
N PRO A 16 -0.89 9.70 -10.81
CA PRO A 16 -1.16 9.75 -9.38
C PRO A 16 -2.04 8.59 -8.90
N ILE A 17 -1.68 8.03 -7.75
CA ILE A 17 -2.44 7.01 -7.04
C ILE A 17 -3.60 7.69 -6.32
N ASP A 18 -4.82 7.23 -6.59
CA ASP A 18 -6.04 7.69 -5.95
C ASP A 18 -6.45 6.77 -4.80
N ALA A 19 -6.22 5.46 -4.94
CA ALA A 19 -6.44 4.50 -3.87
C ALA A 19 -5.58 3.24 -4.06
N VAL A 20 -5.42 2.48 -2.99
CA VAL A 20 -4.65 1.23 -2.99
C VAL A 20 -5.31 0.18 -2.13
N TRP A 21 -5.20 -1.07 -2.53
CA TRP A 21 -5.43 -2.22 -1.67
C TRP A 21 -4.18 -3.09 -1.63
N ILE A 22 -3.93 -3.70 -0.47
CA ILE A 22 -2.90 -4.72 -0.27
C ILE A 22 -3.60 -6.00 0.17
N ALA A 23 -3.23 -7.12 -0.45
CA ALA A 23 -3.76 -8.42 -0.09
C ALA A 23 -3.50 -8.74 1.40
N PRO A 24 -4.36 -9.52 2.05
CA PRO A 24 -4.16 -9.95 3.44
C PRO A 24 -2.76 -10.52 3.70
N GLU A 25 -2.23 -11.31 2.77
CA GLU A 25 -0.89 -11.90 2.80
C GLU A 25 0.24 -10.98 2.29
N GLY A 26 -0.08 -9.78 1.82
CA GLY A 26 0.89 -8.80 1.33
C GLY A 26 1.52 -9.09 -0.04
N ALA A 27 1.16 -10.19 -0.69
CA ALA A 27 1.78 -10.62 -1.95
C ALA A 27 1.30 -9.88 -3.20
N GLN A 28 0.16 -9.17 -3.10
CA GLN A 28 -0.48 -8.51 -4.24
C GLN A 28 -1.00 -7.15 -3.86
N LEU A 29 -1.03 -6.24 -4.83
CA LEU A 29 -1.63 -4.91 -4.69
C LEU A 29 -2.66 -4.67 -5.78
N LEU A 30 -3.65 -3.85 -5.45
CA LEU A 30 -4.47 -3.16 -6.42
C LEU A 30 -4.14 -1.67 -6.32
N LEU A 31 -3.76 -1.05 -7.43
CA LEU A 31 -3.52 0.39 -7.52
C LEU A 31 -4.59 1.01 -8.39
N LEU A 32 -5.31 1.98 -7.82
CA LEU A 32 -6.28 2.80 -8.55
C LEU A 32 -5.62 4.14 -8.83
N THR A 33 -5.57 4.50 -10.10
CA THR A 33 -5.13 5.81 -10.59
C THR A 33 -6.27 6.47 -11.33
N ARG A 34 -6.10 7.74 -11.70
CA ARG A 34 -7.10 8.47 -12.46
C ARG A 34 -7.53 7.79 -13.76
N GLU A 35 -6.63 7.08 -14.45
CA GLU A 35 -6.93 6.54 -15.79
C GLU A 35 -6.82 5.02 -15.87
N ARG A 36 -6.34 4.37 -14.81
CA ARG A 36 -6.03 2.94 -14.81
C ARG A 36 -6.23 2.30 -13.46
N THR A 37 -6.63 1.04 -13.52
CA THR A 37 -6.52 0.10 -12.41
C THR A 37 -5.45 -0.93 -12.74
N LEU A 38 -4.55 -1.16 -11.81
CA LEU A 38 -3.43 -2.09 -11.94
C LEU A 38 -3.47 -3.12 -10.84
N TYR A 39 -3.22 -4.37 -11.20
CA TYR A 39 -2.99 -5.44 -10.25
C TYR A 39 -1.53 -5.85 -10.31
N TRP A 40 -0.86 -5.78 -9.17
CA TRP A 40 0.59 -5.88 -9.06
C TRP A 40 0.98 -7.10 -8.25
N ASP A 41 1.97 -7.83 -8.75
CA ASP A 41 2.65 -8.87 -7.98
C ASP A 41 3.82 -8.24 -7.22
N VAL A 42 3.79 -8.36 -5.89
CA VAL A 42 4.79 -7.75 -5.00
C VAL A 42 6.11 -8.51 -5.04
N ARG A 43 6.10 -9.81 -5.35
CA ARG A 43 7.31 -10.66 -5.36
C ARG A 43 8.10 -10.48 -6.65
N GLU A 44 7.41 -10.41 -7.76
CA GLU A 44 7.98 -10.24 -9.10
C GLU A 44 8.15 -8.77 -9.49
N ASP A 45 7.68 -7.85 -8.64
CA ASP A 45 7.68 -6.39 -8.83
C ASP A 45 7.19 -5.98 -10.22
N ARG A 46 6.01 -6.49 -10.61
CA ARG A 46 5.40 -6.18 -11.91
C ARG A 46 3.88 -6.18 -11.88
N ALA A 47 3.29 -5.43 -12.79
CA ALA A 47 1.86 -5.54 -13.08
C ALA A 47 1.54 -6.92 -13.70
N LEU A 48 0.62 -7.64 -13.08
CA LEU A 48 0.02 -8.86 -13.63
C LEU A 48 -1.03 -8.52 -14.69
N TRP A 49 -1.79 -7.44 -14.48
CA TRP A 49 -2.67 -6.85 -15.48
C TRP A 49 -2.91 -5.36 -15.21
N SER A 50 -3.35 -4.64 -16.25
CA SER A 50 -3.75 -3.25 -16.18
C SER A 50 -4.95 -3.02 -17.10
N ILE A 51 -5.95 -2.29 -16.61
CA ILE A 51 -7.12 -1.88 -17.38
C ILE A 51 -7.21 -0.36 -17.38
N ARG A 52 -7.70 0.21 -18.49
CA ARG A 52 -8.04 1.63 -18.54
C ARG A 52 -9.44 1.83 -17.96
N GLU A 53 -9.55 2.73 -17.00
CA GLU A 53 -10.82 3.12 -16.40
C GLU A 53 -11.04 4.63 -16.60
N LYS A 54 -12.30 5.08 -16.54
CA LYS A 54 -12.58 6.52 -16.48
C LYS A 54 -12.21 7.08 -15.10
N ALA A 55 -11.99 8.40 -15.03
CA ALA A 55 -11.61 9.11 -13.81
C ALA A 55 -12.45 8.70 -12.59
N GLY A 56 -11.81 8.04 -11.62
CA GLY A 56 -12.42 7.54 -10.39
C GLY A 56 -12.76 6.06 -10.38
N GLY A 57 -12.45 5.30 -11.44
CA GLY A 57 -12.74 3.87 -11.54
C GLY A 57 -14.23 3.58 -11.60
N ASP A 58 -14.72 3.00 -12.70
CA ASP A 58 -16.16 2.71 -12.86
C ASP A 58 -16.71 1.79 -11.74
N GLY A 59 -15.81 1.12 -11.01
CA GLY A 59 -16.11 0.26 -9.87
C GLY A 59 -15.99 0.88 -8.47
N ILE A 60 -15.56 2.14 -8.29
CA ILE A 60 -15.44 2.74 -6.95
C ILE A 60 -16.82 3.05 -6.37
N SER A 61 -17.04 2.67 -5.10
CA SER A 61 -18.25 2.99 -4.34
C SER A 61 -18.38 4.50 -4.11
N PRO A 62 -19.61 5.05 -3.95
CA PRO A 62 -19.81 6.49 -3.74
C PRO A 62 -19.06 7.08 -2.53
N ASP A 63 -18.75 6.26 -1.53
CA ASP A 63 -17.96 6.66 -0.36
C ASP A 63 -16.44 6.50 -0.54
N GLY A 64 -15.99 5.98 -1.69
CA GLY A 64 -14.59 5.84 -2.05
C GLY A 64 -13.84 4.71 -1.33
N ARG A 65 -14.53 3.84 -0.59
CA ARG A 65 -13.91 2.83 0.29
C ARG A 65 -13.84 1.43 -0.29
N ILE A 66 -14.60 1.17 -1.34
CA ILE A 66 -14.67 -0.14 -1.97
C ILE A 66 -14.46 0.05 -3.47
N TYR A 67 -13.61 -0.78 -4.04
CA TYR A 67 -13.55 -0.95 -5.48
C TYR A 67 -14.16 -2.30 -5.87
N ARG A 68 -15.04 -2.28 -6.85
CA ARG A 68 -15.64 -3.48 -7.44
C ARG A 68 -14.97 -3.73 -8.79
N ASP A 69 -14.21 -4.81 -8.90
CA ASP A 69 -13.75 -5.29 -10.20
C ASP A 69 -14.96 -5.74 -11.02
N LEU A 70 -15.23 -5.03 -12.11
CA LEU A 70 -16.39 -5.27 -12.96
C LEU A 70 -16.29 -6.59 -13.73
N SER A 71 -15.07 -7.10 -13.95
CA SER A 71 -14.84 -8.36 -14.67
C SER A 71 -15.10 -9.57 -13.77
N SER A 72 -14.54 -9.57 -12.56
CA SER A 72 -14.67 -10.70 -11.62
C SER A 72 -15.86 -10.59 -10.68
N GLY A 73 -16.38 -9.38 -10.48
CA GLY A 73 -17.38 -9.08 -9.46
C GLY A 73 -16.84 -9.04 -8.03
N LEU A 74 -15.51 -9.16 -7.84
CA LEU A 74 -14.87 -9.08 -6.54
C LEU A 74 -14.87 -7.65 -6.00
N PHE A 75 -14.85 -7.54 -4.67
CA PHE A 75 -14.83 -6.28 -3.94
C PHE A 75 -13.55 -6.15 -3.13
N TYR A 76 -12.89 -5.01 -3.24
CA TYR A 76 -11.63 -4.70 -2.59
C TYR A 76 -11.83 -3.51 -1.65
N PRO A 77 -11.55 -3.67 -0.34
CA PRO A 77 -11.55 -2.55 0.59
C PRO A 77 -10.31 -1.70 0.33
N VAL A 78 -10.49 -0.51 -0.24
CA VAL A 78 -9.35 0.34 -0.61
C VAL A 78 -9.02 1.33 0.51
N LEU A 79 -7.75 1.71 0.53
CA LEU A 79 -7.18 2.76 1.36
C LEU A 79 -6.91 3.97 0.45
N GLY A 80 -7.08 5.19 0.95
CA GLY A 80 -6.83 6.40 0.16
C GLY A 80 -7.40 7.66 0.82
N PRO A 81 -7.76 8.70 0.04
CA PRO A 81 -8.27 9.98 0.55
C PRO A 81 -9.59 9.84 1.31
N HIS A 82 -10.38 8.80 0.99
CA HIS A 82 -11.67 8.53 1.64
C HIS A 82 -11.54 7.66 2.91
N GLY A 83 -10.29 7.37 3.31
CA GLY A 83 -9.94 6.57 4.45
C GLY A 83 -10.15 5.07 4.20
N GLY A 84 -9.67 4.30 5.16
CA GLY A 84 -9.78 2.86 5.21
C GLY A 84 -9.08 2.37 6.48
N ARG A 85 -9.37 1.15 6.92
CA ARG A 85 -8.82 0.67 8.19
C ARG A 85 -7.33 0.39 8.03
N GLN A 86 -6.50 1.25 8.62
CA GLN A 86 -5.07 1.01 8.75
C GLN A 86 -4.79 0.20 10.02
N LEU A 87 -3.84 -0.72 9.92
CA LEU A 87 -3.33 -1.54 11.00
C LEU A 87 -1.95 -1.01 11.39
N HIS A 88 -1.87 -0.32 12.53
CA HIS A 88 -0.60 0.19 13.07
C HIS A 88 0.02 -0.73 14.12
N THR A 89 -0.70 -1.75 14.56
CA THR A 89 -0.17 -2.74 15.50
C THR A 89 -0.50 -4.13 14.99
N HIS A 90 0.50 -5.02 15.01
CA HIS A 90 0.36 -6.42 14.66
C HIS A 90 1.26 -7.29 15.55
N PRO A 91 0.81 -8.48 16.01
CA PRO A 91 1.65 -9.36 16.84
C PRO A 91 2.99 -9.77 16.20
N ILE A 92 3.02 -9.91 14.88
CA ILE A 92 4.24 -10.25 14.12
C ILE A 92 5.04 -9.00 13.77
N GLY A 93 4.36 -7.96 13.26
CA GLY A 93 5.01 -6.77 12.73
C GLY A 93 5.44 -5.75 13.80
N GLY A 94 4.86 -5.83 14.99
CA GLY A 94 5.08 -4.88 16.08
C GLY A 94 4.15 -3.66 15.98
N ARG A 95 4.69 -2.46 16.22
CA ARG A 95 3.93 -1.19 16.21
C ARG A 95 4.57 -0.19 15.25
N ILE A 96 3.73 0.47 14.45
CA ILE A 96 4.09 1.55 13.54
C ILE A 96 3.78 2.87 14.25
N ASP A 97 4.77 3.75 14.31
CA ASP A 97 4.61 5.15 14.69
C ASP A 97 4.88 6.04 13.47
N VAL A 98 3.95 6.94 13.17
CA VAL A 98 4.02 7.85 12.02
C VAL A 98 4.09 9.29 12.52
N HIS A 99 5.26 9.89 12.40
CA HIS A 99 5.50 11.32 12.66
C HIS A 99 6.16 11.93 11.42
N ASP A 100 7.34 12.53 11.58
CA ASP A 100 8.18 12.98 10.46
C ASP A 100 8.84 11.82 9.70
N ALA A 101 9.00 10.69 10.38
CA ALA A 101 9.46 9.43 9.82
C ALA A 101 8.47 8.30 10.15
N VAL A 102 8.59 7.20 9.40
CA VAL A 102 7.92 5.93 9.77
C VAL A 102 8.89 5.13 10.59
N VAL A 103 8.53 4.88 11.84
CA VAL A 103 9.32 4.05 12.76
C VAL A 103 8.51 2.81 13.10
N VAL A 104 9.12 1.64 12.97
CA VAL A 104 8.52 0.36 13.35
C VAL A 104 9.26 -0.16 14.56
N THR A 105 8.54 -0.35 15.65
CA THR A 105 9.03 -1.03 16.86
C THR A 105 8.61 -2.49 16.78
N ALA A 106 9.55 -3.39 16.54
CA ALA A 106 9.31 -4.83 16.49
C ALA A 106 8.86 -5.39 17.87
N PRO A 107 8.26 -6.59 17.93
CA PRO A 107 7.83 -7.20 19.20
C PRO A 107 8.96 -7.42 20.21
N ASP A 108 10.20 -7.55 19.73
CA ASP A 108 11.43 -7.67 20.55
C ASP A 108 11.93 -6.31 21.10
N GLY A 109 11.25 -5.20 20.77
CA GLY A 109 11.61 -3.85 21.17
C GLY A 109 12.58 -3.13 20.22
N THR A 110 13.11 -3.82 19.19
CA THR A 110 14.03 -3.21 18.22
C THR A 110 13.29 -2.22 17.33
N THR A 111 13.87 -1.06 17.07
CA THR A 111 13.28 -0.03 16.21
C THR A 111 13.95 0.03 14.84
N HIS A 112 13.13 0.26 13.81
CA HIS A 112 13.56 0.40 12.42
C HIS A 112 12.90 1.63 11.80
N SER A 113 13.70 2.54 11.25
CA SER A 113 13.16 3.66 10.47
C SER A 113 13.01 3.22 9.01
N LEU A 114 11.83 3.42 8.43
CA LEU A 114 11.54 3.10 7.04
C LEU A 114 11.63 4.37 6.18
N SER A 115 12.34 4.29 5.07
CA SER A 115 12.37 5.37 4.08
C SER A 115 11.08 5.34 3.23
N HIS A 116 10.61 6.51 2.84
CA HIS A 116 9.40 6.65 2.02
C HIS A 116 9.58 7.79 1.02
N GLU A 117 10.71 7.76 0.31
CA GLU A 117 11.07 8.71 -0.74
C GLU A 117 9.86 9.01 -1.64
N GLY A 118 9.48 10.29 -1.78
CA GLY A 118 8.33 10.71 -2.59
C GLY A 118 7.01 10.87 -1.83
N CYS A 119 6.88 10.34 -0.61
CA CYS A 119 5.78 10.68 0.30
C CYS A 119 6.23 11.77 1.28
N SER A 120 6.35 13.01 0.80
CA SER A 120 6.71 14.17 1.62
C SER A 120 5.56 14.57 2.55
N ASN A 121 5.91 15.01 3.77
CA ASN A 121 4.95 15.66 4.69
C ASN A 121 4.65 17.10 4.28
N ASP A 122 5.43 17.66 3.34
CA ASP A 122 5.16 18.94 2.74
C ASP A 122 3.86 18.81 1.94
N GLY A 123 2.78 19.43 2.42
CA GLY A 123 1.41 19.34 1.90
C GLY A 123 1.22 19.87 0.46
N SER A 124 2.26 19.84 -0.36
CA SER A 124 2.32 20.23 -1.75
C SER A 124 1.82 19.14 -2.70
N PHE A 125 1.71 17.87 -2.29
CA PHE A 125 1.27 16.78 -3.18
C PHE A 125 0.31 15.78 -2.50
N GLY A 126 -0.97 16.17 -2.48
CA GLY A 126 -2.11 15.31 -2.19
C GLY A 126 -2.28 14.98 -0.70
N ASN A 127 -3.49 15.22 -0.19
CA ASN A 127 -3.78 15.37 1.24
C ASN A 127 -3.79 14.05 2.05
N TRP A 128 -3.25 12.95 1.52
CA TRP A 128 -3.36 11.66 2.18
C TRP A 128 -2.09 10.84 2.13
N ARG A 129 -1.92 10.06 3.20
CA ARG A 129 -0.83 9.12 3.39
C ARG A 129 -1.35 7.89 4.10
N ILE A 130 -0.90 6.73 3.65
CA ILE A 130 -1.19 5.43 4.24
C ILE A 130 0.12 4.88 4.77
N VAL A 131 0.10 4.37 6.00
CA VAL A 131 1.16 3.53 6.55
C VAL A 131 0.47 2.42 7.31
N THR A 132 0.54 1.18 6.84
CA THR A 132 -0.21 0.07 7.44
C THR A 132 0.51 -1.24 7.29
N PHE A 133 0.32 -2.12 8.27
CA PHE A 133 0.51 -3.55 8.06
C PHE A 133 -0.54 -4.10 7.08
N CYS A 134 -0.15 -5.12 6.32
CA CYS A 134 -1.12 -6.09 5.79
C CYS A 134 -1.73 -6.93 6.94
N GLU A 135 -2.69 -7.80 6.64
CA GLU A 135 -3.37 -8.59 7.67
C GLU A 135 -2.45 -9.63 8.32
N SER A 136 -1.55 -10.27 7.57
CA SER A 136 -0.50 -11.15 8.11
C SER A 136 0.56 -10.39 8.91
N GLY A 137 0.66 -9.08 8.69
CA GLY A 137 1.60 -8.16 9.33
C GLY A 137 3.07 -8.46 9.14
N ASP A 138 3.42 -9.24 8.13
CA ASP A 138 4.79 -9.45 7.64
C ASP A 138 5.15 -8.51 6.48
N HIS A 139 4.18 -7.73 5.98
CA HIS A 139 4.37 -6.63 5.04
C HIS A 139 3.85 -5.31 5.61
N ILE A 140 4.53 -4.22 5.25
CA ILE A 140 4.08 -2.84 5.49
C ILE A 140 3.91 -2.15 4.14
N LEU A 141 2.74 -1.54 3.95
CA LEU A 141 2.44 -0.64 2.84
C LEU A 141 2.61 0.80 3.31
N ILE A 142 3.43 1.57 2.58
CA ILE A 142 3.47 3.02 2.65
C ILE A 142 3.01 3.55 1.30
N ALA A 143 1.97 4.38 1.28
CA ALA A 143 1.48 4.95 0.03
C ALA A 143 1.03 6.39 0.19
N CYS A 144 1.21 7.14 -0.88
CA CYS A 144 0.72 8.49 -1.10
C CYS A 144 0.46 8.66 -2.60
N PRO A 145 -0.09 9.79 -3.05
CA PRO A 145 -0.44 9.97 -4.46
C PRO A 145 0.72 9.81 -5.44
N ARG A 146 1.97 10.01 -5.02
CA ARG A 146 3.14 9.98 -5.90
C ARG A 146 4.04 8.77 -5.75
N CYS A 147 3.85 8.00 -4.69
CA CYS A 147 4.76 6.92 -4.34
C CYS A 147 4.02 5.84 -3.55
N LEU A 148 4.36 4.60 -3.85
CA LEU A 148 4.00 3.43 -3.07
C LEU A 148 5.24 2.60 -2.82
N VAL A 149 5.41 2.19 -1.56
CA VAL A 149 6.51 1.34 -1.12
C VAL A 149 5.93 0.18 -0.32
N VAL A 150 6.39 -1.03 -0.60
CA VAL A 150 6.13 -2.20 0.24
C VAL A 150 7.42 -2.65 0.89
N TYR A 151 7.37 -2.83 2.21
CA TYR A 151 8.39 -3.48 3.00
C TYR A 151 7.93 -4.86 3.41
N ALA A 152 8.85 -5.81 3.50
CA ALA A 152 8.60 -7.12 4.08
C ALA A 152 9.68 -7.50 5.10
N ILE A 153 9.30 -8.34 6.06
CA ILE A 153 10.26 -9.11 6.85
C ILE A 153 10.67 -10.30 5.97
N PRO A 154 11.97 -10.61 5.82
CA PRO A 154 12.38 -11.81 5.14
C PRO A 154 11.81 -12.99 5.93
N SER A 155 10.90 -13.72 5.32
CA SER A 155 10.53 -15.02 5.86
C SER A 155 11.82 -15.83 5.99
N ARG A 156 12.08 -16.39 7.18
CA ARG A 156 12.97 -17.55 7.26
C ARG A 156 12.36 -18.54 6.28
N GLN A 157 12.99 -18.75 5.14
CA GLN A 157 12.59 -19.78 4.20
C GLN A 157 12.52 -21.06 5.04
N SER A 158 11.31 -21.55 5.27
CA SER A 158 11.11 -22.89 5.78
C SER A 158 11.62 -23.81 4.67
N THR A 159 12.82 -24.33 4.90
CA THR A 159 13.44 -25.45 4.17
C THR A 159 12.48 -26.60 4.01
#